data_AF-A0A937FTF4-F1
#
_entry.id   AF-A0A937FTF4-F1
#
_cell.length_a   1.000
_cell.length_b   1.000
_cell.length_c   1.000
_cell.angle_alpha   90.00
_cell.angle_beta   90.00
_cell.angle_gamma   90.00
#
_symmetry.space_group_name_H-M   'P 1'
#
loop_
_entity.id
_entity.type
_entity.pdbx_description
1 polymer ?
#
loop_
_entity_poly.entity_id
_entity_poly.type
_entity_poly.pdbx_seq_one_letter_code
_entity_poly.pdbx_strand_id
1 'polypeptide(L)'
;MDHLKITSADIVGYSFGGSLAYQFAIQHPERLRKLVIISSTYKSSGWLPEVNNAFKKRKPEQFTGSPLHTAYEAVAPDKTKWTAFLKQMFALGAEPYNMGEANIAKIASPVLLIAAIMTDWIKWS
;
A
#
# COMPACT_ATOMS: atom_id res chain seq x y z
N MET A 1 2.70 4.59 -17.58
CA MET A 1 4.02 5.15 -17.93
C MET A 1 4.04 5.63 -19.38
N ASP A 2 3.44 4.89 -20.30
CA ASP A 2 3.36 5.21 -21.73
C ASP A 2 2.77 6.60 -22.04
N HIS A 3 1.67 6.99 -21.37
CA HIS A 3 1.08 8.32 -21.52
C HIS A 3 2.09 9.46 -21.24
N LEU A 4 2.97 9.25 -20.26
CA LEU A 4 4.03 10.20 -19.88
C LEU A 4 5.34 9.95 -20.64
N LYS A 5 5.38 8.98 -21.55
CA LYS A 5 6.57 8.55 -22.32
C LYS A 5 7.77 8.17 -21.44
N ILE A 6 7.51 7.58 -20.27
CA ILE A 6 8.54 7.09 -19.35
C ILE A 6 8.80 5.61 -19.66
N THR A 7 10.02 5.25 -20.04
CA THR A 7 10.39 3.87 -20.36
C THR A 7 10.70 3.03 -19.13
N SER A 8 11.40 3.59 -18.15
CA SER A 8 11.69 2.96 -16.86
C SER A 8 11.83 4.00 -15.74
N ALA A 9 11.63 3.58 -14.48
CA ALA A 9 11.69 4.47 -13.32
C ALA A 9 12.27 3.78 -12.07
N ASP A 10 12.74 4.60 -11.13
CA ASP A 10 12.94 4.16 -9.74
C ASP A 10 11.58 4.24 -9.03
N ILE A 11 11.17 3.16 -8.37
CA ILE A 11 9.85 3.06 -7.73
C ILE A 11 10.03 3.02 -6.22
N VAL A 12 9.37 3.95 -5.52
CA VAL A 12 9.29 4.00 -4.07
C VAL A 12 7.86 3.74 -3.65
N GLY A 13 7.64 2.71 -2.83
CA GLY A 13 6.34 2.32 -2.33
C GLY A 13 6.30 2.32 -0.80
N TYR A 14 5.35 3.07 -0.23
CA TYR A 14 5.09 3.10 1.20
C TYR A 14 3.75 2.42 1.54
N SER A 15 3.72 1.57 2.57
CA SER A 15 2.50 0.92 3.06
C SER A 15 1.78 0.14 1.93
N PHE A 16 0.51 0.44 1.64
CA PHE A 16 -0.20 -0.11 0.47
C PHE A 16 0.52 0.16 -0.86
N GLY A 17 1.15 1.33 -1.01
CA GLY A 17 1.98 1.65 -2.16
C GLY A 17 3.19 0.73 -2.29
N GLY A 18 3.71 0.18 -1.18
CA GLY A 18 4.74 -0.85 -1.19
C GLY A 18 4.25 -2.18 -1.77
N SER A 19 3.02 -2.59 -1.43
CA SER A 19 2.42 -3.80 -2.03
C SER A 19 2.20 -3.61 -3.54
N LEU A 20 1.79 -2.42 -3.98
CA LEU A 20 1.68 -2.10 -5.40
C LEU A 20 3.05 -2.06 -6.09
N ALA A 21 4.07 -1.52 -5.43
CA ALA A 21 5.43 -1.47 -5.96
C ALA A 21 6.01 -2.88 -6.18
N TYR A 22 5.74 -3.83 -5.27
CA TYR A 22 6.07 -5.24 -5.49
C TYR A 22 5.35 -5.83 -6.71
N GLN A 23 4.05 -5.59 -6.84
CA GLN A 23 3.29 -6.09 -8.00
C GLN A 23 3.84 -5.52 -9.31
N PHE A 24 4.15 -4.22 -9.34
CA PHE A 24 4.77 -3.57 -10.49
C PHE A 24 6.11 -4.22 -10.83
N ALA A 25 6.97 -4.44 -9.83
CA ALA A 25 8.27 -5.08 -10.03
C ALA A 25 8.17 -6.50 -10.60
N ILE A 26 7.14 -7.26 -10.21
CA ILE A 26 6.90 -8.61 -10.70
C ILE A 26 6.34 -8.60 -12.14
N GLN A 27 5.40 -7.71 -12.43
CA GLN A 27 4.67 -7.70 -13.70
C GLN A 27 5.40 -6.95 -14.81
N HIS A 28 6.22 -5.96 -14.44
CA HIS A 28 6.94 -5.08 -15.38
C HIS A 28 8.41 -4.89 -14.97
N PRO A 29 9.18 -5.98 -14.76
CA PRO A 29 10.57 -5.88 -14.32
C PRO A 29 11.44 -5.08 -15.30
N GLU A 30 11.11 -5.07 -16.60
CA GLU A 30 11.79 -4.30 -17.64
C GLU A 30 11.63 -2.78 -17.49
N ARG A 31 10.62 -2.33 -16.74
CA ARG A 31 10.33 -0.92 -16.51
C ARG A 31 10.80 -0.44 -15.14
N LEU A 32 11.45 -1.31 -14.37
CA LEU A 32 11.99 -1.02 -13.05
C LEU A 32 13.51 -0.83 -13.11
N ARG A 33 14.00 0.28 -12.54
CA ARG A 33 15.44 0.51 -12.35
C ARG A 33 15.90 0.16 -10.94
N LYS A 34 15.15 0.62 -9.93
CA LYS A 34 15.40 0.42 -8.50
C LYS A 34 14.07 0.35 -7.76
N LEU A 35 14.03 -0.44 -6.70
CA LEU A 35 12.84 -0.59 -5.85
C LEU A 35 13.16 -0.19 -4.41
N VAL A 36 12.34 0.68 -3.83
CA VAL A 36 12.38 1.01 -2.40
C VAL A 36 11.04 0.66 -1.79
N ILE A 37 11.05 -0.21 -0.79
CA ILE A 37 9.85 -0.63 -0.07
C ILE A 37 9.92 -0.14 1.37
N ILE A 38 8.90 0.58 1.80
CA ILE A 38 8.83 1.18 3.13
C ILE A 38 7.58 0.65 3.84
N SER A 39 7.77 0.02 4.99
CA SER A 39 6.67 -0.48 5.85
C SER A 39 5.64 -1.29 5.07
N SER A 40 6.10 -2.29 4.30
CA SER A 40 5.24 -3.14 3.49
C SER A 40 5.83 -4.53 3.31
N THR A 41 4.99 -5.49 2.94
CA THR A 41 5.37 -6.90 2.77
C THR A 41 4.77 -7.45 1.48
N TYR A 42 5.37 -8.51 0.93
CA TYR A 42 4.91 -9.16 -0.29
C TYR A 42 3.90 -10.30 -0.03
N LYS A 43 3.68 -10.67 1.23
CA LYS A 43 2.71 -11.69 1.67
C LYS A 43 2.13 -11.33 3.02
N SER A 44 0.84 -11.62 3.24
CA SER A 44 0.14 -11.25 4.48
C SER A 44 0.80 -11.79 5.75
N SER A 45 1.41 -12.97 5.69
CA SER A 45 2.13 -13.56 6.83
C SER A 45 3.42 -12.82 7.21
N GLY A 46 3.90 -11.89 6.39
CA GLY A 46 5.01 -11.00 6.74
C GLY A 46 4.62 -9.85 7.66
N TRP A 47 3.32 -9.55 7.81
CA TRP A 47 2.84 -8.54 8.74
C TRP A 47 2.68 -9.08 10.16
N LEU A 48 2.84 -8.20 11.14
CA LEU A 48 2.43 -8.48 12.51
C LEU A 48 0.91 -8.81 12.56
N PRO A 49 0.47 -9.76 13.40
CA PRO A 49 -0.94 -10.11 13.53
C PRO A 49 -1.86 -8.92 13.82
N GLU A 50 -1.40 -7.95 14.59
CA GLU A 50 -2.12 -6.71 14.92
C GLU A 50 -2.41 -5.89 13.66
N VAL A 51 -1.45 -5.82 12.74
CA VAL A 51 -1.59 -5.09 11.47
C VAL A 51 -2.57 -5.83 10.55
N ASN A 52 -2.44 -7.15 10.43
CA ASN A 52 -3.39 -7.97 9.65
C ASN A 52 -4.83 -7.89 10.17
N ASN A 53 -5.02 -7.66 11.46
CA ASN A 53 -6.34 -7.54 12.08
C ASN A 53 -6.86 -6.10 12.12
N ALA A 54 -5.99 -5.10 11.91
CA ALA A 54 -6.34 -3.68 12.04
C ALA A 54 -7.47 -3.26 11.09
N PHE A 55 -7.60 -3.89 9.92
CA PHE A 55 -8.62 -3.55 8.92
C PHE A 55 -9.94 -4.31 9.08
N LYS A 56 -9.95 -5.48 9.74
CA LYS A 56 -11.14 -6.36 9.83
C LYS A 56 -12.31 -5.78 10.62
N LYS A 57 -12.04 -4.86 11.54
CA LYS A 57 -13.04 -4.30 12.47
C LYS A 57 -13.30 -2.81 12.26
N ARG A 58 -12.73 -2.20 11.21
CA ARG A 58 -12.90 -0.77 10.97
C ARG A 58 -14.24 -0.48 10.34
N LYS A 59 -14.87 0.59 10.80
CA LYS A 59 -16.10 1.13 10.25
C LYS A 59 -15.83 2.51 9.66
N PRO A 60 -16.38 2.85 8.46
CA PRO A 60 -16.13 4.13 7.83
C PRO A 60 -16.39 5.35 8.72
N GLU A 61 -17.39 5.24 9.60
CA GLU A 61 -17.82 6.30 10.51
C GLU A 61 -16.72 6.72 11.50
N GLN A 62 -15.79 5.81 11.83
CA GLN A 62 -14.65 6.09 12.72
C GLN A 62 -13.62 7.03 12.08
N PHE A 63 -13.71 7.28 10.77
CA PHE A 63 -12.76 8.10 10.03
C PHE A 63 -13.32 9.47 9.68
N THR A 64 -14.61 9.73 9.91
CA THR A 64 -15.20 11.05 9.73
C THR A 64 -14.50 12.07 10.61
N GLY A 65 -14.03 13.15 10.01
CA GLY A 65 -13.29 14.22 10.70
C GLY A 65 -11.81 13.94 10.94
N SER A 66 -11.31 12.76 10.57
CA SER A 66 -9.87 12.46 10.61
C SER A 66 -9.10 13.25 9.54
N PRO A 67 -7.77 13.40 9.66
CA PRO A 67 -6.98 14.01 8.58
C PRO A 67 -7.05 13.26 7.26
N LEU A 68 -7.33 11.94 7.26
CA LEU A 68 -7.62 11.22 6.02
C LEU A 68 -8.91 11.73 5.36
N HIS A 69 -9.95 12.00 6.16
CA HIS A 69 -11.19 12.58 5.66
C HIS A 69 -10.97 13.99 5.13
N THR A 70 -10.23 14.84 5.87
CA THR A 70 -9.89 16.20 5.41
C THR A 70 -9.10 16.17 4.11
N ALA A 71 -8.11 15.30 3.99
CA ALA A 71 -7.33 15.15 2.76
C ALA A 71 -8.20 14.65 1.59
N TYR A 72 -9.09 13.69 1.85
CA TYR A 72 -10.04 13.21 0.85
C TYR A 72 -10.95 14.34 0.35
N GLU A 73 -11.56 15.09 1.26
CA GLU A 73 -12.42 16.23 0.94
C GLU A 73 -11.71 17.35 0.14
N ALA A 74 -10.40 17.48 0.28
CA ALA A 74 -9.63 18.51 -0.44
C ALA A 74 -9.42 18.17 -1.93
N VAL A 75 -9.36 16.89 -2.29
CA VAL A 75 -8.93 16.45 -3.64
C VAL A 75 -9.90 15.52 -4.35
N ALA A 76 -10.87 14.92 -3.64
CA ALA A 76 -11.77 13.95 -4.22
C ALA A 76 -12.67 14.63 -5.27
N PRO A 77 -12.77 14.06 -6.49
CA PRO A 77 -13.63 14.59 -7.53
C PRO A 77 -15.12 14.43 -7.18
N ASP A 78 -15.46 13.42 -6.37
CA ASP A 78 -16.80 13.18 -5.83
C ASP A 78 -16.70 12.81 -4.35
N LYS A 79 -16.99 13.79 -3.49
CA LYS A 79 -16.95 13.69 -2.03
C LYS A 79 -17.98 12.70 -1.47
N THR A 80 -19.06 12.44 -2.19
CA THR A 80 -20.11 11.50 -1.74
C THR A 80 -19.62 10.04 -1.69
N LYS A 81 -18.45 9.76 -2.28
CA LYS A 81 -17.86 8.41 -2.35
C LYS A 81 -16.99 8.05 -1.15
N TRP A 82 -16.81 8.93 -0.16
CA TRP A 82 -15.97 8.69 1.02
C TRP A 82 -16.20 7.33 1.68
N THR A 83 -17.47 7.01 2.00
CA THR A 83 -17.83 5.75 2.65
C THR A 83 -17.54 4.53 1.77
N ALA A 84 -17.80 4.64 0.46
CA ALA A 84 -17.53 3.56 -0.49
C ALA A 84 -16.01 3.32 -0.63
N PHE A 85 -15.23 4.39 -0.71
CA PHE A 85 -13.77 4.35 -0.73
C PHE A 85 -13.22 3.63 0.50
N LEU A 86 -13.66 3.99 1.71
CA LEU A 86 -13.20 3.32 2.94
C LEU A 86 -13.59 1.85 2.99
N LYS A 87 -14.81 1.49 2.59
CA LYS A 87 -15.24 0.09 2.51
C LYS A 87 -14.32 -0.72 1.59
N GLN A 88 -13.98 -0.17 0.42
CA GLN A 88 -13.07 -0.82 -0.52
C GLN A 88 -11.65 -0.92 0.04
N MET A 89 -11.14 0.14 0.67
CA MET A 89 -9.81 0.14 1.29
C MET A 89 -9.71 -0.89 2.42
N PHE A 90 -10.73 -1.00 3.27
CA PHE A 90 -10.75 -1.98 4.36
C PHE A 90 -10.88 -3.40 3.85
N ALA A 91 -11.73 -3.63 2.84
CA ALA A 91 -11.83 -4.93 2.19
C ALA A 91 -10.48 -5.35 1.59
N LEU A 92 -9.82 -4.46 0.86
CA LEU A 92 -8.48 -4.70 0.31
C LEU A 92 -7.45 -4.99 1.41
N GLY A 93 -7.46 -4.22 2.51
CA GLY A 93 -6.55 -4.43 3.62
C GLY A 93 -6.81 -5.68 4.45
N ALA A 94 -8.02 -6.24 4.39
CA ALA A 94 -8.39 -7.47 5.08
C ALA A 94 -8.16 -8.73 4.24
N GLU A 95 -8.05 -8.60 2.92
CA GLU A 95 -7.85 -9.71 1.99
C GLU A 95 -6.45 -10.31 2.13
N PRO A 96 -6.32 -11.61 2.41
CA PRO A 96 -5.03 -12.29 2.41
C PRO A 96 -4.40 -12.28 1.02
N TYR A 97 -3.08 -12.09 0.95
CA TYR A 97 -2.32 -12.15 -0.29
C TYR A 97 -0.96 -12.81 -0.10
N ASN A 98 -0.45 -13.38 -1.18
CA ASN A 98 0.92 -13.88 -1.27
C ASN A 98 1.38 -13.76 -2.72
N MET A 99 2.35 -12.90 -2.97
CA MET A 99 2.87 -12.67 -4.33
C MET A 99 3.80 -13.78 -4.82
N GLY A 100 4.14 -14.76 -3.96
CA GLY A 100 4.95 -15.93 -4.30
C GLY A 100 6.45 -15.65 -4.27
N GLU A 101 7.19 -16.46 -3.52
CA GLU A 101 8.65 -16.30 -3.36
C GLU A 101 9.40 -16.44 -4.68
N ALA A 102 8.93 -17.32 -5.58
CA ALA A 102 9.47 -17.47 -6.92
C ALA A 102 9.29 -16.21 -7.79
N ASN A 103 8.29 -15.37 -7.53
CA ASN A 103 8.11 -14.11 -8.24
C ASN A 103 8.99 -13.00 -7.64
N ILE A 104 9.10 -12.95 -6.31
CA ILE A 104 10.00 -12.01 -5.62
C ILE A 104 11.45 -12.28 -5.99
N ALA A 105 11.85 -13.54 -6.09
CA ALA A 105 13.20 -13.94 -6.50
C ALA A 105 13.56 -13.51 -7.94
N LYS A 106 12.58 -13.20 -8.80
CA LYS A 106 12.80 -12.71 -10.18
C LYS A 106 13.08 -11.20 -10.22
N ILE A 107 12.89 -10.47 -9.12
CA ILE A 107 13.20 -9.04 -9.07
C ILE A 107 14.72 -8.87 -9.08
N ALA A 108 15.29 -8.63 -10.26
CA ALA A 108 16.73 -8.49 -10.46
C ALA A 108 17.25 -7.06 -10.23
N SER A 109 16.36 -6.07 -10.14
CA SER A 109 16.72 -4.68 -9.83
C SER A 109 17.24 -4.55 -8.39
N PRO A 110 18.13 -3.59 -8.09
CA PRO A 110 18.50 -3.27 -6.72
C PRO A 110 17.28 -2.91 -5.86
N VAL A 111 17.20 -3.52 -4.67
CA VAL A 111 16.09 -3.33 -3.71
C VAL A 111 16.61 -2.77 -2.39
N LEU A 112 15.95 -1.73 -1.88
CA LEU A 112 16.09 -1.26 -0.50
C LEU A 112 14.80 -1.55 0.27
N LEU A 113 14.92 -2.24 1.41
CA LEU A 113 13.83 -2.50 2.32
C LEU A 113 14.00 -1.64 3.58
N ILE A 114 12.98 -0.84 3.90
CA ILE A 114 12.92 -0.04 5.12
C ILE A 114 11.79 -0.61 5.98
N ALA A 115 12.18 -1.42 6.96
CA ALA A 115 11.27 -1.96 7.95
C ALA A 115 11.06 -0.91 9.06
N ALA A 116 9.94 -0.17 9.00
CA ALA A 116 9.50 0.61 10.16
C ALA A 116 8.45 -0.19 10.93
N ILE A 117 8.72 -0.42 12.22
CA ILE A 117 7.73 -0.99 13.14
C ILE A 117 6.85 0.17 13.58
N MET A 118 5.58 0.19 13.18
CA MET A 118 4.60 1.12 13.75
C MET A 118 4.24 0.63 15.16
N THR A 119 5.14 0.80 16.14
CA THR A 119 4.79 0.56 17.56
C THR A 119 3.98 1.71 18.14
N ASP A 120 4.14 2.92 17.60
CA ASP A 120 3.40 4.10 18.04
C ASP A 120 2.30 4.44 17.05
N TRP A 121 1.15 3.79 17.22
CA TRP A 121 -0.09 4.32 16.68
C TRP A 121 -0.25 5.73 17.25
N ILE A 122 -0.25 6.74 16.38
CA ILE A 122 -0.68 8.10 16.72
C ILE A 122 -2.01 7.94 17.45
N LYS A 123 -1.98 8.18 18.77
CA LYS A 123 -3.19 8.37 19.56
C LYS A 123 -3.85 9.60 18.95
N TRP A 124 -4.86 9.39 18.13
CA TRP A 124 -5.81 10.44 17.79
C TRP A 124 -6.58 10.75 19.07
N SER A 125 -6.04 11.67 19.86
CA SER A 125 -6.76 12.36 20.94
C SER A 125 -7.59 13.49 20.34
#